data_AF-A0A957PI56-F1
#
_entry.id   AF-A0A957PI56-F1
#
_cell.length_a   1.000
_cell.length_b   1.000
_cell.length_c   1.000
_cell.angle_alpha   90.00
_cell.angle_beta   90.00
_cell.angle_gamma   90.00
#
_symmetry.space_group_name_H-M   'P 1'
#
loop_
_entity.id
_entity.type
_entity.pdbx_description
1 polymer ?
#
loop_
_entity_poly.entity_id
_entity_poly.type
_entity_poly.pdbx_seq_one_letter_code
_entity_poly.pdbx_strand_id
1 'polypeptide(L)'
;MSQEERHQISRRAFLQAVGLAGGAAALAACTPSAAPSASSGSATTPVASSGEQVVNFLWTDSQNTHQPLIKDFETATGIKVNQTQVSYNDLLNKIT
;
A
#
# COMPACT_ATOMS: atom_id res chain seq x y z
N MET A 1 0.06 -51.02 7.36
CA MET A 1 -0.79 -49.98 6.75
C MET A 1 0.10 -48.77 6.53
N SER A 2 0.29 -48.41 5.26
CA SER A 2 1.30 -47.47 4.80
C SER A 2 0.99 -46.02 5.19
N GLN A 3 2.08 -45.29 5.43
CA GLN A 3 2.21 -43.85 5.62
C GLN A 3 1.28 -43.01 4.73
N GLU A 4 0.63 -42.00 5.33
CA GLU A 4 0.38 -40.72 4.66
C GLU A 4 0.41 -39.61 5.70
N GLU A 5 1.63 -39.28 6.15
CA GLU A 5 1.89 -38.05 6.86
C GLU A 5 1.72 -36.89 5.87
N ARG A 6 0.51 -36.33 5.81
CA ARG A 6 0.18 -35.17 4.96
C ARG A 6 0.85 -33.94 5.56
N HIS A 7 2.14 -33.78 5.27
CA HIS A 7 2.91 -32.57 5.56
C HIS A 7 2.26 -31.37 4.85
N GLN A 8 1.42 -30.65 5.58
CA GLN A 8 0.81 -29.40 5.18
C GLN A 8 1.92 -28.34 5.10
N ILE A 9 2.54 -28.20 3.93
CA ILE A 9 3.50 -27.12 3.70
C ILE A 9 2.72 -25.81 3.83
N SER A 10 2.94 -25.13 4.96
CA SER A 10 2.38 -23.81 5.22
C SER A 10 2.88 -22.85 4.16
N ARG A 11 1.94 -22.19 3.46
CA ARG A 11 2.21 -21.21 2.40
C ARG A 11 3.21 -20.13 2.85
N ARG A 12 3.28 -19.85 4.15
CA ARG A 12 4.27 -18.94 4.74
C ARG A 12 5.71 -19.43 4.61
N ALA A 13 5.97 -20.73 4.81
CA ALA A 13 7.31 -21.30 4.71
C ALA A 13 7.82 -21.23 3.25
N PHE A 14 6.93 -21.49 2.28
CA PHE A 14 7.25 -21.35 0.87
C PHE A 14 7.57 -19.91 0.47
N LEU A 15 6.77 -18.94 0.93
CA LEU A 15 6.99 -17.51 0.62
C LEU A 15 8.25 -16.95 1.28
N GLN A 16 8.64 -17.45 2.46
CA GLN A 16 9.88 -17.05 3.12
C GLN A 16 11.14 -17.53 2.38
N ALA A 17 11.07 -18.67 1.68
CA ALA A 17 12.21 -19.21 0.94
C ALA A 17 12.53 -18.45 -0.36
N VAL A 18 11.53 -17.77 -0.96
CA VAL A 18 11.68 -17.11 -2.27
C VAL A 18 12.19 -15.66 -2.14
N GLY A 19 12.05 -15.03 -0.96
CA GLY A 19 12.33 -13.59 -0.77
C GLY A 19 13.80 -13.16 -0.67
N LEU A 20 14.77 -14.06 -0.74
CA LEU A 20 16.19 -13.75 -0.44
C LEU A 20 17.11 -13.60 -1.66
N ALA A 21 16.59 -13.63 -2.89
CA ALA A 21 17.42 -13.55 -4.09
C ALA A 21 17.07 -12.33 -4.97
N GLY A 22 17.95 -11.33 -4.99
CA GLY A 22 18.04 -10.42 -6.14
C GLY A 22 18.24 -8.94 -5.82
N GLY A 23 19.42 -8.58 -5.32
CA GLY A 23 19.92 -7.20 -5.33
C GLY A 23 21.00 -7.02 -6.40
N ALA A 24 21.00 -5.83 -7.02
CA ALA A 24 22.10 -5.19 -7.77
C ALA A 24 22.39 -5.64 -9.22
N ALA A 25 21.63 -5.09 -10.18
CA ALA A 25 22.06 -4.57 -11.49
C ALA A 25 20.78 -3.99 -12.15
N ALA A 26 20.70 -2.79 -12.72
CA ALA A 26 21.68 -2.12 -13.56
C ALA A 26 21.44 -0.61 -13.54
N LEU A 27 22.54 0.14 -13.41
CA LEU A 27 22.62 1.48 -13.95
C LEU A 27 22.34 1.45 -15.46
N ALA A 28 21.77 2.53 -15.98
CA ALA A 28 21.61 2.86 -17.39
C ALA A 28 20.40 2.21 -18.11
N ALA A 29 19.32 2.97 -18.26
CA ALA A 29 19.06 3.69 -19.51
C ALA A 29 17.63 4.29 -19.48
N CYS A 30 17.57 5.61 -19.63
CA CYS A 30 16.35 6.35 -19.90
C CYS A 30 15.78 5.96 -21.27
N THR A 31 14.67 5.21 -21.34
CA THR A 31 13.70 5.25 -22.46
C THR A 31 12.32 4.75 -21.99
N PRO A 32 11.20 5.38 -22.40
CA PRO A 32 9.86 4.97 -21.98
C PRO A 32 9.21 4.06 -23.03
N SER A 33 8.76 2.85 -22.65
CA SER A 33 7.53 2.22 -23.19
C SER A 33 7.16 0.88 -22.52
N ALA A 34 5.93 0.83 -22.01
CA ALA A 34 4.98 -0.28 -21.82
C ALA A 34 5.40 -1.64 -21.18
N ALA A 35 4.92 -1.86 -19.95
CA ALA A 35 4.07 -2.99 -19.46
C ALA A 35 4.26 -3.18 -17.93
N PRO A 36 3.21 -3.49 -17.15
CA PRO A 36 3.26 -3.38 -15.70
C PRO A 36 3.92 -4.63 -15.10
N SER A 37 5.15 -4.45 -14.60
CA SER A 37 5.75 -5.42 -13.69
C SER A 37 5.61 -4.87 -12.27
N ALA A 38 4.80 -5.56 -11.47
CA ALA A 38 4.65 -5.28 -10.06
C ALA A 38 5.99 -5.53 -9.37
N SER A 39 6.64 -4.47 -8.88
CA SER A 39 7.71 -4.63 -7.90
C SER A 39 7.73 -3.44 -6.95
N SER A 40 7.63 -3.82 -5.68
CA SER A 40 7.99 -3.09 -4.47
C SER A 40 9.13 -2.10 -4.70
N GLY A 41 8.93 -0.87 -4.27
CA GLY A 41 10.04 0.08 -4.19
C GLY A 41 9.60 1.52 -4.09
N SER A 42 10.15 2.15 -3.06
CA SER A 42 10.29 3.60 -2.88
C SER A 42 9.08 4.27 -2.24
N ALA A 43 9.29 4.67 -0.99
CA ALA A 43 8.64 5.82 -0.41
C ALA A 43 8.72 6.95 -1.43
N THR A 44 7.57 7.25 -2.03
CA THR A 44 7.36 8.37 -2.93
C THR A 44 7.95 9.62 -2.28
N THR A 45 9.01 10.18 -2.87
CA THR A 45 9.38 11.56 -2.57
C THR A 45 8.14 12.39 -2.87
N PRO A 46 7.54 13.09 -1.89
CA PRO A 46 6.30 13.78 -2.14
C PRO A 46 6.59 14.81 -3.23
N VAL A 47 5.92 14.66 -4.37
CA VAL A 47 5.87 15.71 -5.37
C VAL A 47 5.16 16.87 -4.67
N ALA A 48 5.94 17.84 -4.19
CA ALA A 48 5.40 19.03 -3.58
C ALA A 48 4.65 19.78 -4.68
N SER A 49 3.35 19.53 -4.79
CA SER A 49 2.47 20.38 -5.58
C SER A 49 2.51 21.75 -4.94
N SER A 50 2.77 22.77 -5.73
CA SER A 50 2.98 24.15 -5.31
C SER A 50 1.69 24.86 -4.88
N GLY A 51 0.73 24.14 -4.31
CA GLY A 51 -0.55 24.64 -3.80
C GLY A 51 -0.98 23.88 -2.55
N GLU A 52 -1.89 24.46 -1.76
CA GLU A 52 -2.47 23.78 -0.59
C GLU A 52 -3.18 22.50 -1.03
N GLN A 53 -2.55 21.36 -0.80
CA GLN A 53 -3.10 20.05 -1.15
C GLN A 53 -3.95 19.52 0.01
N VAL A 54 -5.18 19.13 -0.33
CA VAL A 54 -6.11 18.46 0.58
C VAL A 54 -6.53 17.14 -0.04
N VAL A 55 -6.37 16.05 0.71
CA VAL A 55 -6.85 14.71 0.35
C VAL A 55 -8.15 14.44 1.10
N ASN A 56 -9.20 14.05 0.37
CA ASN A 56 -10.45 13.61 0.98
C ASN A 56 -10.36 12.12 1.28
N PHE A 57 -10.52 11.76 2.55
CA PHE A 57 -10.44 10.38 3.04
C PHE A 57 -11.80 9.93 3.58
N LEU A 58 -12.35 8.89 2.94
CA LEU A 58 -13.63 8.30 3.30
C LEU A 58 -13.42 6.91 3.88
N TRP A 59 -14.06 6.62 5.01
CA TRP A 59 -13.86 5.35 5.72
C TRP A 59 -15.08 4.97 6.57
N THR A 60 -15.15 3.69 6.94
CA THR A 60 -16.35 3.07 7.54
C THR A 60 -16.10 2.44 8.91
N ASP A 61 -14.85 2.33 9.33
CA ASP A 61 -14.49 1.79 10.64
C ASP A 61 -14.94 2.75 11.77
N SER A 62 -15.29 2.20 12.93
CA SER A 62 -15.72 2.97 14.11
C SER A 62 -14.60 3.22 15.11
N GLN A 63 -13.48 2.51 14.98
CA GLN A 63 -12.40 2.44 15.95
C GLN A 63 -11.32 3.51 15.71
N ASN A 64 -11.42 4.29 14.64
CA ASN A 64 -10.52 5.42 14.32
C ASN A 64 -9.04 5.02 14.24
N THR A 65 -8.80 3.80 13.75
CA THR A 65 -7.47 3.19 13.65
C THR A 65 -6.55 3.94 12.69
N HIS A 66 -7.09 4.83 11.85
CA HIS A 66 -6.33 5.58 10.85
C HIS A 66 -5.72 6.89 11.36
N GLN A 67 -6.16 7.43 12.51
CA GLN A 67 -5.62 8.71 13.01
C GLN A 67 -4.11 8.78 13.16
N PRO A 68 -3.40 7.77 13.71
CA PRO A 68 -1.95 7.84 13.80
C PRO A 68 -1.31 7.92 12.41
N LEU A 69 -1.77 7.11 11.46
CA LEU A 69 -1.26 7.10 10.09
C LEU A 69 -1.55 8.42 9.36
N ILE A 70 -2.73 9.02 9.57
CA ILE A 70 -3.09 10.31 9.00
C ILE A 70 -2.18 11.40 9.56
N LYS A 71 -1.96 11.42 10.88
CA LYS A 71 -1.05 12.38 11.52
C LYS A 71 0.37 12.27 10.99
N ASP A 72 0.87 11.04 10.85
CA ASP A 72 2.20 10.78 10.29
C ASP A 72 2.28 11.24 8.82
N PHE A 73 1.23 10.98 8.04
CA PHE A 73 1.12 11.44 6.65
C PHE A 73 1.11 12.97 6.54
N GLU A 74 0.27 13.67 7.30
CA GLU A 74 0.21 15.14 7.29
C GLU A 74 1.56 15.75 7.70
N THR A 75 2.22 15.16 8.69
CA THR A 75 3.53 15.63 9.18
C THR A 75 4.62 15.41 8.13
N ALA A 76 4.63 14.26 7.45
CA ALA A 76 5.66 13.92 6.47
C ALA A 76 5.50 14.67 5.14
N THR A 77 4.27 15.00 4.76
CA THR A 77 3.95 15.53 3.43
C THR A 77 3.52 16.99 3.43
N GLY A 78 3.05 17.52 4.56
CA GLY A 78 2.38 18.82 4.64
C GLY A 78 0.99 18.84 3.99
N ILE A 79 0.52 17.72 3.43
CA ILE A 79 -0.80 17.59 2.80
C ILE A 79 -1.84 17.42 3.90
N LYS A 80 -2.95 18.17 3.81
CA LYS A 80 -4.06 18.04 4.77
C LYS A 80 -4.99 16.90 4.40
N VAL A 81 -5.55 16.23 5.39
CA VAL A 81 -6.53 15.16 5.18
C VAL A 81 -7.90 15.59 5.72
N ASN A 82 -8.85 15.76 4.81
CA ASN A 82 -10.26 15.96 5.15
C ASN A 82 -10.92 14.60 5.32
N GLN A 83 -11.41 14.30 6.53
CA GLN A 83 -11.92 12.98 6.89
C GLN A 83 -13.44 12.98 6.94
N THR A 84 -14.08 11.97 6.38
CA THR A 84 -15.53 11.75 6.55
C THR A 84 -15.79 10.28 6.83
N GLN A 85 -16.35 10.01 8.01
CA GLN A 85 -16.82 8.68 8.37
C GLN A 85 -18.22 8.46 7.79
N VAL A 86 -18.42 7.31 7.15
CA VAL A 86 -19.69 6.94 6.53
C VAL A 86 -20.08 5.53 6.95
N SER A 87 -21.38 5.24 6.94
CA SER A 87 -21.84 3.85 7.06
C SER A 87 -21.38 3.04 5.85
N TYR A 88 -21.09 1.75 6.04
CA TYR A 88 -20.69 0.86 4.95
C TYR A 88 -21.72 0.85 3.80
N ASN A 89 -23.01 0.86 4.13
CA ASN A 89 -24.08 0.86 3.14
C ASN A 89 -24.17 2.18 2.35
N ASP A 90 -23.64 3.27 2.89
CA ASP A 90 -23.68 4.61 2.28
C ASP A 90 -22.37 4.96 1.56
N LEU A 91 -21.33 4.13 1.68
CA LEU A 91 -20.02 4.41 1.09
C LEU A 91 -20.11 4.59 -0.42
N LEU A 92 -20.80 3.68 -1.11
CA LEU A 92 -20.93 3.74 -2.57
C LEU A 92 -21.66 5.01 -3.01
N ASN A 93 -22.75 5.38 -2.33
CA ASN A 93 -23.51 6.60 -2.59
C ASN A 93 -22.70 7.89 -2.41
N LYS A 94 -21.55 7.84 -1.73
CA LYS A 94 -20.67 8.98 -1.49
C LYS A 94 -19.50 9.07 -2.46
N ILE A 95 -19.22 8.02 -3.22
CA ILE A 95 -18.08 7.98 -4.16
C ILE A 95 -18.50 7.89 -5.64
N THR A 96 -19.77 7.62 -5.92
CA THR A 96 -20.40 7.68 -7.26
C THR A 96 -21.20 8.95 -7.43
#